data_AF-A0AAW4Y1L4-F1
#
_entry.id   AF-A0AAW4Y1L4-F1
#
_cell.length_a   1.000
_cell.length_b   1.000
_cell.length_c   1.000
_cell.angle_alpha   90.00
_cell.angle_beta   90.00
_cell.angle_gamma   90.00
#
_symmetry.space_group_name_H-M   'P 1'
#
loop_
_entity.id
_entity.type
_entity.pdbx_description
1 polymer ?
#
loop_
_entity_poly.entity_id
_entity_poly.type
_entity_poly.pdbx_seq_one_letter_code
_entity_poly.pdbx_strand_id
1 'polypeptide(L)'
;MTNALALSDALRSRIHHSLQHFEVQRMGGSDQAQAAVALVLLDEGPGAGLEGMQRPAQWSNEAALLLTRRALHLRNHPGQWALPGGRIEAGETAAQAALRELHEEAGLLLPPSQVLGCLDDYATRSGFVITPVVVWACATAQLQPNPDEVASVHRIPLAELLRSDSPMLEQTDASPHPVLRMPMGKSWVAAPTAAFLYQFREVCLRGQPTRVAHFDQPRFAWK
;
A
#
# COMPACT_ATOMS: atom_id res chain seq x y z
N MET A 1 -12.67 14.80 15.99
CA MET A 1 -13.66 14.29 15.03
C MET A 1 -12.88 13.86 13.80
N THR A 2 -12.71 12.56 13.60
CA THR A 2 -12.06 12.02 12.41
C THR A 2 -12.96 12.32 11.22
N ASN A 3 -12.48 13.08 10.24
CA ASN A 3 -13.22 13.28 8.99
C ASN A 3 -13.33 11.91 8.30
N ALA A 4 -14.49 11.29 8.41
CA ALA A 4 -14.88 10.12 7.65
C ALA A 4 -14.65 10.38 6.15
N LEU A 5 -13.96 9.46 5.49
CA LEU A 5 -13.65 9.49 4.06
C LEU A 5 -14.43 8.37 3.39
N ALA A 6 -15.73 8.58 3.15
CA ALA A 6 -16.57 7.62 2.44
C ALA A 6 -15.98 7.25 1.06
N LEU A 7 -16.00 5.94 0.74
CA LEU A 7 -15.67 5.44 -0.59
C LEU A 7 -16.72 5.95 -1.59
N SER A 8 -16.36 6.98 -2.33
CA SER A 8 -17.30 7.77 -3.15
C SER A 8 -16.64 8.22 -4.45
N ASP A 9 -17.46 8.56 -5.45
CA ASP A 9 -16.96 9.13 -6.70
C ASP A 9 -16.18 10.43 -6.47
N ALA A 10 -16.60 11.26 -5.50
CA ALA A 10 -15.87 12.47 -5.11
C ALA A 10 -14.45 12.14 -4.62
N LEU A 11 -14.30 11.11 -3.78
CA LEU A 11 -12.98 10.66 -3.33
C LEU A 11 -12.17 10.10 -4.51
N ARG A 12 -12.77 9.28 -5.36
CA ARG A 12 -12.13 8.71 -6.57
C ARG A 12 -11.61 9.81 -7.47
N SER A 13 -12.44 10.80 -7.80
CA SER A 13 -12.08 11.94 -8.65
C SER A 13 -10.96 12.76 -8.05
N ARG A 14 -10.98 13.01 -6.73
CA ARG A 14 -9.90 13.74 -6.05
C ARG A 14 -8.57 12.98 -6.13
N ILE A 15 -8.57 11.68 -5.84
CA ILE A 15 -7.35 10.86 -5.92
C ILE A 15 -6.81 10.83 -7.35
N HIS A 16 -7.69 10.59 -8.32
CA HIS A 16 -7.31 10.56 -9.73
C HIS A 16 -6.73 11.92 -10.19
N HIS A 17 -7.35 13.03 -9.78
CA HIS A 17 -6.84 14.37 -10.07
C HIS A 17 -5.46 14.61 -9.45
N SER A 18 -5.25 14.26 -8.17
CA SER A 18 -3.94 14.36 -7.52
C SER A 18 -2.86 13.57 -8.27
N LEU A 19 -3.18 12.33 -8.67
CA LEU A 19 -2.24 11.47 -9.40
C LEU A 19 -1.90 12.01 -10.79
N GLN A 20 -2.86 12.61 -11.50
CA GLN A 20 -2.61 13.24 -12.80
C GLN A 20 -1.68 14.46 -12.71
N HIS A 21 -1.67 15.16 -11.57
CA HIS A 21 -0.83 16.33 -11.32
C HIS A 21 0.47 16.01 -10.58
N PHE A 22 0.69 14.73 -10.25
CA PHE A 22 1.90 14.26 -9.61
C PHE A 22 2.87 13.71 -10.64
N GLU A 23 3.98 14.41 -10.86
CA GLU A 23 5.04 13.94 -11.75
C GLU A 23 5.78 12.76 -11.10
N VAL A 24 5.51 11.55 -11.59
CA VAL A 24 6.08 10.31 -11.04
C VAL A 24 7.56 10.20 -11.38
N GLN A 25 8.39 9.99 -10.35
CA GLN A 25 9.81 9.69 -10.49
C GLN A 25 10.00 8.20 -10.74
N ARG A 26 10.50 7.88 -11.94
CA ARG A 26 10.84 6.51 -12.33
C ARG A 26 12.32 6.23 -12.10
N MET A 27 12.63 5.04 -11.61
CA MET A 27 14.01 4.59 -11.43
C MET A 27 14.39 3.68 -12.61
N GLY A 28 15.21 4.21 -13.53
CA GLY A 28 15.75 3.43 -14.64
C GLY A 28 17.08 2.77 -14.28
N GLY A 29 17.16 1.44 -14.36
CA GLY A 29 18.41 0.68 -14.21
C GLY A 29 18.21 -0.79 -14.63
N SER A 30 19.09 -1.31 -15.49
CA SER A 30 18.96 -2.65 -16.09
C SER A 30 19.20 -3.81 -15.14
N ASP A 31 19.88 -3.57 -14.01
CA ASP A 31 20.42 -4.65 -13.16
C ASP A 31 19.54 -4.95 -11.94
N GLN A 32 18.51 -4.14 -11.67
CA GLN A 32 17.60 -4.34 -10.54
C GLN A 32 16.31 -5.00 -10.98
N ALA A 33 15.87 -5.99 -10.18
CA ALA A 33 14.61 -6.67 -10.41
C ALA A 33 13.44 -5.68 -10.23
N GLN A 34 12.50 -5.69 -11.17
CA GLN A 34 11.34 -4.80 -11.14
C GLN A 34 10.17 -5.51 -10.48
N ALA A 35 9.46 -4.81 -9.61
CA ALA A 35 8.26 -5.30 -8.93
C ALA A 35 7.18 -4.22 -8.91
N ALA A 36 5.93 -4.63 -8.76
CA ALA A 36 4.80 -3.71 -8.61
C ALA A 36 3.93 -4.14 -7.44
N VAL A 37 3.37 -3.17 -6.73
CA VAL A 37 2.43 -3.39 -5.62
C VAL A 37 1.15 -2.60 -5.82
N ALA A 38 0.02 -3.17 -5.38
CA ALA A 38 -1.29 -2.57 -5.51
C ALA A 38 -1.70 -1.84 -4.22
N LEU A 39 -1.84 -0.52 -4.28
CA LEU A 39 -2.54 0.31 -3.31
C LEU A 39 -4.03 0.30 -3.63
N VAL A 40 -4.74 -0.72 -3.15
CA VAL A 40 -6.15 -0.96 -3.48
C VAL A 40 -7.07 -0.21 -2.53
N LEU A 41 -7.82 0.76 -3.04
CA LEU A 41 -8.93 1.40 -2.34
C LEU A 41 -10.19 0.55 -2.43
N LEU A 42 -10.81 0.29 -1.29
CA LEU A 42 -12.10 -0.40 -1.16
C LEU A 42 -12.85 0.15 0.04
N ASP A 43 -14.05 -0.36 0.31
CA ASP A 43 -14.77 -0.01 1.53
C ASP A 43 -14.17 -0.74 2.75
N GLU A 44 -14.29 -0.16 3.94
CA GLU A 44 -13.84 -0.73 5.21
C GLU A 44 -14.61 -2.02 5.54
N GLY A 45 -15.86 -2.13 5.09
CA GLY A 45 -16.72 -3.28 5.23
C GLY A 45 -16.86 -3.70 6.70
N PRO A 46 -16.49 -4.94 7.08
CA PRO A 46 -16.60 -5.41 8.47
C PRO A 46 -15.52 -4.84 9.41
N GLY A 47 -14.62 -3.99 8.91
CA GLY A 47 -13.47 -3.44 9.64
C GLY A 47 -12.18 -4.25 9.45
N ALA A 48 -11.06 -3.68 9.89
CA ALA A 48 -9.73 -4.27 9.75
C ALA A 48 -9.52 -5.53 10.61
N GLY A 49 -10.28 -5.71 11.68
CA GLY A 49 -10.08 -6.81 12.64
C GLY A 49 -8.76 -6.73 13.43
N LEU A 50 -8.20 -5.52 13.57
CA LEU A 50 -6.93 -5.28 14.25
C LEU A 50 -7.11 -4.62 15.62
N GLU A 51 -6.24 -4.98 16.55
CA GLU A 51 -6.22 -4.36 17.87
C GLU A 51 -5.90 -2.86 17.78
N GLY A 52 -6.70 -2.04 18.47
CA GLY A 52 -6.56 -0.58 18.43
C GLY A 52 -7.32 0.10 17.30
N MET A 53 -8.03 -0.66 16.46
CA MET A 53 -8.96 -0.11 15.47
C MET A 53 -10.40 -0.34 15.91
N GLN A 54 -11.26 0.62 15.59
CA GLN A 54 -12.69 0.45 15.78
C GLN A 54 -13.20 -0.64 14.84
N ARG A 55 -14.10 -1.47 15.36
CA ARG A 55 -14.82 -2.44 14.54
C ARG A 55 -16.21 -1.86 14.27
N PRO A 56 -16.56 -1.61 13.00
CA PRO A 56 -17.92 -1.22 12.64
C PRO A 56 -18.94 -2.25 13.15
N ALA A 57 -20.05 -1.78 13.71
CA ALA A 57 -21.16 -2.65 14.13
C ALA A 57 -21.93 -3.25 12.94
N GLN A 58 -21.86 -2.56 11.80
CA GLN A 58 -22.43 -2.94 10.51
C GLN A 58 -21.41 -2.68 9.40
N TRP A 59 -21.71 -3.07 8.17
CA TRP A 59 -20.86 -2.78 7.03
C TRP A 59 -20.56 -1.28 6.91
N SER A 60 -19.28 -0.92 6.89
CA SER A 60 -18.80 0.46 6.77
C SER A 60 -18.46 0.77 5.31
N ASN A 61 -19.01 1.88 4.80
CA ASN A 61 -18.70 2.39 3.46
C ASN A 61 -17.54 3.39 3.47
N GLU A 62 -16.84 3.53 4.61
CA GLU A 62 -15.62 4.32 4.69
C GLU A 62 -14.54 3.73 3.79
N ALA A 63 -13.73 4.57 3.16
CA ALA A 63 -12.64 4.11 2.32
C ALA A 63 -11.52 3.50 3.18
N ALA A 64 -10.95 2.41 2.68
CA ALA A 64 -9.87 1.67 3.27
C ALA A 64 -8.85 1.26 2.20
N LEU A 65 -7.63 0.94 2.63
CA LEU A 65 -6.61 0.27 1.83
C LEU A 65 -6.53 -1.21 2.18
N LEU A 66 -6.40 -2.06 1.16
CA LEU A 66 -6.14 -3.48 1.35
C LEU A 66 -4.68 -3.70 1.72
N LEU A 67 -4.43 -4.28 2.89
CA LEU A 67 -3.14 -4.83 3.29
C LEU A 67 -3.25 -6.33 3.58
N THR A 68 -2.16 -7.04 3.36
CA THR A 68 -2.04 -8.47 3.67
C THR A 68 -0.99 -8.70 4.76
N ARG A 69 -1.13 -9.82 5.47
CA ARG A 69 -0.04 -10.44 6.22
C ARG A 69 0.47 -11.63 5.42
N ARG A 70 1.77 -11.64 5.12
CA ARG A 70 2.40 -12.75 4.41
C ARG A 70 2.34 -14.04 5.22
N ALA A 71 2.10 -15.17 4.56
CA ALA A 71 2.06 -16.48 5.21
C ALA A 71 3.38 -16.79 5.93
N LEU A 72 3.28 -17.39 7.13
CA LEU A 72 4.44 -17.63 8.00
C LEU A 72 5.44 -18.65 7.44
N HIS A 73 4.99 -19.51 6.53
CA HIS A 73 5.81 -20.56 5.94
C HIS A 73 6.62 -20.09 4.72
N LEU A 74 6.41 -18.85 4.26
CA LEU A 74 7.15 -18.30 3.14
C LEU A 74 8.62 -18.08 3.50
N ARG A 75 9.51 -18.35 2.54
CA ARG A 75 10.96 -18.18 2.70
C ARG A 75 11.36 -16.72 2.95
N ASN A 76 10.63 -15.78 2.33
CA ASN A 76 10.93 -14.35 2.37
C ASN A 76 9.81 -13.59 3.11
N HIS A 77 10.23 -12.79 4.10
CA HIS A 77 9.39 -11.88 4.88
C HIS A 77 8.14 -12.51 5.54
N PRO A 78 8.25 -13.66 6.23
CA PRO A 78 7.10 -14.31 6.86
C PRO A 78 6.42 -13.40 7.89
N GLY A 79 5.09 -13.31 7.86
CA GLY A 79 4.29 -12.53 8.80
C GLY A 79 4.38 -11.01 8.67
N GLN A 80 5.13 -10.48 7.70
CA GLN A 80 5.23 -9.04 7.49
C GLN A 80 3.95 -8.46 6.87
N TRP A 81 3.70 -7.18 7.16
CA TRP A 81 2.70 -6.39 6.44
C TRP A 81 3.14 -6.19 5.01
N ALA A 82 2.23 -6.41 4.05
CA ALA A 82 2.48 -6.19 2.64
C ALA A 82 1.27 -5.56 1.95
N LEU A 83 1.53 -4.96 0.81
CA LEU A 83 0.51 -4.71 -0.22
C LEU A 83 0.56 -5.91 -1.17
N PRO A 84 -0.56 -6.32 -1.78
CA PRO A 84 -0.54 -7.33 -2.84
C PRO A 84 0.43 -6.91 -3.93
N GLY A 85 1.30 -7.82 -4.37
CA GLY A 85 2.29 -7.47 -5.37
C GLY A 85 3.50 -8.39 -5.42
N GLY A 86 4.16 -8.33 -6.55
CA GLY A 86 5.26 -9.22 -6.88
C GLY A 86 6.07 -8.71 -8.05
N ARG A 87 6.81 -9.63 -8.69
CA ARG A 87 7.70 -9.29 -9.80
C ARG A 87 6.92 -8.88 -11.03
N ILE A 88 7.44 -7.91 -11.78
CA ILE A 88 6.94 -7.60 -13.11
C ILE A 88 7.51 -8.65 -14.06
N GLU A 89 6.62 -9.40 -14.74
CA GLU A 89 7.03 -10.40 -15.72
C GLU A 89 7.38 -9.79 -17.09
N ALA A 90 8.04 -10.57 -17.94
CA ALA A 90 8.44 -10.10 -19.26
C ALA A 90 7.21 -9.72 -20.10
N GLY A 91 7.16 -8.46 -20.54
CA GLY A 91 6.05 -7.92 -21.33
C GLY A 91 4.91 -7.33 -20.50
N GLU A 92 4.98 -7.39 -19.17
CA GLU A 92 4.03 -6.71 -18.29
C GLU A 92 4.42 -5.24 -18.05
N THR A 93 3.41 -4.38 -18.00
CA THR A 93 3.50 -3.08 -17.32
C THR A 93 3.36 -3.27 -15.81
N ALA A 94 3.83 -2.31 -15.01
CA ALA A 94 3.64 -2.34 -13.55
C ALA A 94 2.16 -2.48 -13.14
N ALA A 95 1.24 -1.85 -13.90
CA ALA A 95 -0.18 -1.96 -13.65
C ALA A 95 -0.72 -3.38 -13.92
N GLN A 96 -0.25 -4.05 -14.98
CA GLN A 96 -0.63 -5.44 -15.26
C GLN A 96 -0.13 -6.39 -14.17
N ALA A 97 1.14 -6.25 -13.77
CA ALA A 97 1.71 -7.05 -12.68
C ALA A 97 0.93 -6.84 -11.37
N ALA A 98 0.68 -5.59 -10.97
CA ALA A 98 -0.07 -5.29 -9.75
C ALA A 98 -1.50 -5.87 -9.76
N LEU A 99 -2.19 -5.86 -10.91
CA LEU A 99 -3.53 -6.44 -11.04
C LEU A 99 -3.50 -7.98 -11.03
N ARG A 100 -2.50 -8.61 -11.67
CA ARG A 100 -2.30 -10.06 -11.63
C ARG A 100 -2.07 -10.55 -10.21
N GLU A 101 -1.10 -9.95 -9.52
CA GLU A 101 -0.74 -10.29 -8.14
C GLU A 101 -1.90 -10.03 -7.18
N LEU A 102 -2.67 -8.94 -7.38
CA LEU A 102 -3.89 -8.69 -6.61
C LEU A 102 -4.94 -9.81 -6.78
N HIS A 103 -5.07 -10.35 -7.98
CA HIS A 103 -5.96 -11.47 -8.24
C HIS A 103 -5.43 -12.77 -7.62
N GLU A 104 -4.14 -13.05 -7.76
CA GLU A 104 -3.48 -14.25 -7.23
C GLU A 104 -3.50 -14.29 -5.68
N GLU A 105 -3.16 -13.17 -5.04
CA GLU A 105 -3.04 -13.12 -3.57
C GLU A 105 -4.38 -12.92 -2.86
N ALA A 106 -5.30 -12.14 -3.43
CA ALA A 106 -6.53 -11.70 -2.76
C ALA A 106 -7.83 -12.08 -3.49
N GLY A 107 -7.75 -12.75 -4.64
CA GLY A 107 -8.92 -13.16 -5.43
C GLY A 107 -9.65 -12.02 -6.12
N LEU A 108 -9.05 -10.82 -6.16
CA LEU A 108 -9.69 -9.63 -6.73
C LEU A 108 -9.30 -9.43 -8.19
N LEU A 109 -10.18 -9.87 -9.09
CA LEU A 109 -10.07 -9.59 -10.52
C LEU A 109 -10.67 -8.22 -10.85
N LEU A 110 -9.82 -7.26 -11.23
CA LEU A 110 -10.24 -5.92 -11.62
C LEU A 110 -9.76 -5.57 -13.05
N PRO A 111 -10.58 -4.89 -13.86
CA PRO A 111 -10.16 -4.46 -15.19
C PRO A 111 -9.17 -3.29 -15.12
N PRO A 112 -8.35 -3.06 -16.17
CA PRO A 112 -7.40 -1.94 -16.22
C PRO A 112 -8.01 -0.55 -15.98
N SER A 113 -9.31 -0.37 -16.26
CA SER A 113 -10.04 0.88 -15.99
C SER A 113 -10.19 1.23 -14.50
N GLN A 114 -9.85 0.31 -13.59
CA GLN A 114 -9.79 0.58 -12.16
C GLN A 114 -8.42 1.10 -11.68
N VAL A 115 -7.40 1.11 -12.53
CA VAL A 115 -6.12 1.71 -12.21
C VAL A 115 -6.26 3.24 -12.30
N LEU A 116 -5.96 3.94 -11.20
CA LEU A 116 -6.07 5.40 -11.12
C LEU A 116 -4.77 6.12 -11.48
N GLY A 117 -3.61 5.45 -11.31
CA GLY A 117 -2.29 6.02 -11.52
C GLY A 117 -1.20 5.28 -10.75
N CYS A 118 0.00 5.86 -10.71
CA CYS A 118 1.15 5.33 -9.97
C CYS A 118 1.73 6.38 -9.03
N LEU A 119 2.47 5.93 -8.02
CA LEU A 119 3.35 6.76 -7.21
C LEU A 119 4.81 6.55 -7.64
N ASP A 120 5.76 7.19 -6.95
CA ASP A 120 7.19 7.09 -7.27
C ASP A 120 7.70 5.67 -7.11
N ASP A 121 8.65 5.31 -7.96
CA ASP A 121 9.39 4.06 -7.78
C ASP A 121 10.26 4.14 -6.51
N TYR A 122 10.44 3.00 -5.85
CA TYR A 122 11.22 2.91 -4.62
C TYR A 122 12.22 1.75 -4.69
N ALA A 123 13.51 2.09 -4.58
CA ALA A 123 14.58 1.11 -4.51
C ALA A 123 14.67 0.50 -3.11
N THR A 124 14.49 -0.81 -3.03
CA THR A 124 14.70 -1.60 -1.81
C THR A 124 16.17 -1.96 -1.64
N ARG A 125 16.59 -2.19 -0.39
CA ARG A 125 17.96 -2.68 -0.14
C ARG A 125 18.17 -4.14 -0.60
N SER A 126 17.08 -4.89 -0.80
CA SER A 126 17.07 -6.23 -1.40
C SER A 126 17.31 -6.26 -2.91
N GLY A 127 17.48 -5.10 -3.57
CA GLY A 127 17.79 -5.02 -5.00
C GLY A 127 16.57 -5.00 -5.92
N PHE A 128 15.37 -4.74 -5.38
CA PHE A 128 14.17 -4.49 -6.17
C PHE A 128 13.89 -3.00 -6.33
N VAL A 129 13.42 -2.60 -7.51
CA VAL A 129 12.69 -1.34 -7.72
C VAL A 129 11.20 -1.66 -7.71
N ILE A 130 10.47 -1.06 -6.79
CA ILE A 130 9.03 -1.30 -6.63
C ILE A 130 8.25 -0.09 -7.14
N THR A 131 7.32 -0.32 -8.06
CA THR A 131 6.32 0.66 -8.53
C THR A 131 4.99 0.50 -7.77
N PRO A 132 4.54 1.49 -6.98
CA PRO A 132 3.23 1.45 -6.34
C PRO A 132 2.13 1.91 -7.31
N VAL A 133 1.13 1.06 -7.54
CA VAL A 133 0.00 1.30 -8.43
C VAL A 133 -1.26 1.53 -7.61
N VAL A 134 -1.95 2.66 -7.82
CA VAL A 134 -3.18 2.98 -7.10
C VAL A 134 -4.37 2.41 -7.87
N VAL A 135 -5.16 1.57 -7.20
CA VAL A 135 -6.27 0.83 -7.79
C VAL A 135 -7.56 1.12 -7.03
N TRP A 136 -8.67 1.32 -7.73
CA TRP A 136 -9.98 1.56 -7.16
C TRP A 136 -10.88 0.33 -7.27
N ALA A 137 -11.11 -0.36 -6.16
CA ALA A 137 -12.09 -1.43 -6.07
C ALA A 137 -13.48 -0.89 -5.66
N CYS A 138 -14.53 -1.62 -6.01
CA CYS A 138 -15.91 -1.26 -5.70
C CYS A 138 -16.27 -1.57 -4.23
N ALA A 139 -17.37 -0.96 -3.75
CA ALA A 139 -17.84 -0.98 -2.36
C ALA A 139 -18.37 -2.33 -1.83
N THR A 140 -18.03 -3.46 -2.46
CA THR A 140 -18.49 -4.80 -2.06
C THR A 140 -17.48 -5.90 -2.44
N ALA A 141 -16.21 -5.52 -2.64
CA ALA A 141 -15.18 -6.43 -3.13
C ALA A 141 -15.07 -7.68 -2.23
N GLN A 142 -15.36 -8.86 -2.78
CA GLN A 142 -15.21 -10.13 -2.06
C GLN A 142 -13.74 -10.56 -2.13
N LEU A 143 -13.11 -10.68 -0.97
CA LEU A 143 -11.71 -11.09 -0.86
C LEU A 143 -11.64 -12.61 -0.68
N GLN A 144 -10.80 -13.27 -1.47
CA GLN A 144 -10.50 -14.69 -1.38
C GLN A 144 -8.97 -14.85 -1.30
N PRO A 145 -8.37 -14.71 -0.11
CA PRO A 145 -6.93 -14.79 0.02
C PRO A 145 -6.40 -16.18 -0.32
N ASN A 146 -5.30 -16.25 -1.07
CA ASN A 146 -4.58 -17.49 -1.29
C ASN A 146 -3.81 -17.88 -0.01
N PRO A 147 -4.16 -18.99 0.67
CA PRO A 147 -3.53 -19.37 1.94
C PRO A 147 -2.05 -19.76 1.80
N ASP A 148 -1.59 -20.08 0.59
CA ASP A 148 -0.19 -20.39 0.33
C ASP A 148 0.69 -19.13 0.40
N GLU A 149 0.11 -17.94 0.25
CA GLU A 149 0.86 -16.69 0.20
C GLU A 149 0.43 -15.68 1.28
N VAL A 150 -0.85 -15.67 1.63
CA VAL A 150 -1.49 -14.69 2.51
C VAL A 150 -2.08 -15.37 3.73
N ALA A 151 -1.56 -15.03 4.91
CA ALA A 151 -2.13 -15.47 6.19
C ALA A 151 -3.44 -14.75 6.52
N SER A 152 -3.53 -13.45 6.22
CA SER A 152 -4.73 -12.66 6.48
C SER A 152 -4.80 -11.39 5.63
N VAL A 153 -6.02 -10.93 5.37
CA VAL A 153 -6.32 -9.70 4.64
C VAL A 153 -6.99 -8.69 5.59
N HIS A 154 -6.64 -7.41 5.43
CA HIS A 154 -7.10 -6.35 6.30
C HIS A 154 -7.49 -5.11 5.50
N ARG A 155 -8.65 -4.56 5.82
CA ARG A 155 -9.18 -3.31 5.25
C ARG A 155 -8.83 -2.18 6.20
N ILE A 156 -7.73 -1.48 5.94
CA ILE A 156 -7.19 -0.44 6.82
C ILE A 156 -7.86 0.90 6.49
N PRO A 157 -8.69 1.48 7.37
CA PRO A 157 -9.40 2.72 7.07
C PRO A 157 -8.44 3.85 6.74
N LEU A 158 -8.77 4.70 5.76
CA LEU A 158 -7.91 5.83 5.38
C LEU A 158 -7.66 6.80 6.55
N ALA A 159 -8.60 6.87 7.50
CA ALA A 159 -8.44 7.63 8.73
C ALA A 159 -7.19 7.23 9.53
N GLU A 160 -6.76 5.96 9.44
CA GLU A 160 -5.57 5.47 10.13
C GLU A 160 -4.28 6.09 9.58
N LEU A 161 -4.24 6.39 8.28
CA LEU A 161 -3.08 7.07 7.68
C LEU A 161 -3.01 8.54 8.13
N LEU A 162 -4.14 9.12 8.54
CA LEU A 162 -4.30 10.54 8.89
C LEU A 162 -4.13 10.83 10.40
N ARG A 163 -3.70 9.85 11.18
CA ARG A 163 -3.45 10.04 12.61
C ARG A 163 -2.42 11.14 12.89
N SER A 164 -2.56 11.79 14.04
CA SER A 164 -1.65 12.85 14.49
C SER A 164 -0.24 12.35 14.81
N ASP A 165 -0.09 11.09 15.18
CA ASP A 165 1.19 10.42 15.43
C ASP A 165 1.79 9.79 14.17
N SER A 166 1.20 10.05 12.99
CA SER A 166 1.67 9.55 11.70
C SER A 166 2.30 10.67 10.84
N PRO A 167 3.50 10.49 10.28
CA PRO A 167 4.34 9.29 10.35
C PRO A 167 5.23 9.28 11.60
N MET A 168 5.82 8.12 11.89
CA MET A 168 6.91 7.99 12.85
C MET A 168 8.24 7.92 12.10
N LEU A 169 9.20 8.77 12.46
CA LEU A 169 10.55 8.76 11.89
C LEU A 169 11.54 8.35 12.97
N GLU A 170 12.30 7.28 12.71
CA GLU A 170 13.33 6.78 13.61
C GLU A 170 14.71 6.99 12.99
N GLN A 171 15.56 7.77 13.65
CA GLN A 171 16.97 7.88 13.27
C GLN A 171 17.74 6.67 13.77
N THR A 172 18.64 6.15 12.94
CA THR A 172 19.46 4.99 13.29
C THR A 172 20.92 5.28 13.00
N ASP A 173 21.85 4.74 13.79
CA ASP A 173 23.30 4.90 13.53
C ASP A 173 23.75 4.24 12.22
N ALA A 174 22.90 3.40 11.63
CA ALA A 174 23.20 2.64 10.42
C ALA A 174 23.00 3.42 9.11
N SER A 175 22.37 4.60 9.17
CA SER A 175 22.08 5.41 7.98
C SER A 175 21.87 6.89 8.32
N PRO A 176 22.31 7.82 7.45
CA PRO A 176 21.98 9.24 7.58
C PRO A 176 20.49 9.54 7.29
N HIS A 177 19.75 8.57 6.75
CA HIS A 177 18.34 8.72 6.44
C HIS A 177 17.45 8.04 7.49
N PRO A 178 16.38 8.69 7.96
CA PRO A 178 15.49 8.11 8.95
C PRO A 178 14.72 6.92 8.37
N VAL A 179 14.45 5.93 9.22
CA VAL A 179 13.52 4.84 8.91
C VAL A 179 12.10 5.35 9.09
N LEU A 180 11.29 5.24 8.04
CA LEU A 180 9.88 5.62 8.05
C LEU A 180 8.99 4.48 8.55
N ARG A 181 8.09 4.82 9.47
CA ARG A 181 7.01 3.94 9.94
C ARG A 181 5.66 4.65 9.92
N MET A 182 4.62 3.87 9.67
CA MET A 182 3.22 4.30 9.74
C MET A 182 2.54 3.55 10.90
N PRO A 183 1.97 4.26 11.90
CA PRO A 183 1.12 3.64 12.91
C PRO A 183 -0.04 2.87 12.28
N MET A 184 -0.38 1.72 12.85
CA MET A 184 -1.53 0.92 12.45
C MET A 184 -2.12 0.19 13.66
N GLY A 185 -3.25 0.69 14.17
CA GLY A 185 -3.88 0.19 15.38
C GLY A 185 -2.96 0.39 16.58
N LYS A 186 -2.61 -0.68 17.28
CA LYS A 186 -1.57 -0.70 18.32
C LYS A 186 -0.17 -1.09 17.81
N SER A 187 -0.02 -1.30 16.51
CA SER A 187 1.24 -1.70 15.87
C SER A 187 1.70 -0.64 14.86
N TRP A 188 2.62 -1.01 13.98
CA TRP A 188 3.14 -0.16 12.93
C TRP A 188 3.57 -0.99 11.71
N VAL A 189 3.69 -0.31 10.57
CA VAL A 189 4.34 -0.80 9.35
C VAL A 189 5.60 0.00 9.12
N ALA A 190 6.66 -0.63 8.61
CA ALA A 190 7.88 0.06 8.20
C ALA A 190 8.03 0.10 6.68
N ALA A 191 8.98 0.89 6.20
CA ALA A 191 9.37 0.92 4.80
C ALA A 191 9.83 -0.49 4.31
N PRO A 192 9.55 -0.88 3.05
CA PRO A 192 9.04 -0.03 1.96
C PRO A 192 7.53 0.24 2.02
N THR A 193 6.71 -0.65 2.60
CA THR A 193 5.24 -0.47 2.64
C THR A 193 4.82 0.84 3.30
N ALA A 194 5.45 1.25 4.41
CA ALA A 194 5.15 2.53 5.05
C ALA A 194 5.44 3.74 4.13
N ALA A 195 6.44 3.66 3.27
CA ALA A 195 6.76 4.72 2.31
C ALA A 195 5.65 4.89 1.27
N PHE A 196 5.09 3.79 0.78
CA PHE A 196 3.97 3.81 -0.16
C PHE A 196 2.70 4.38 0.47
N LEU A 197 2.38 3.95 1.70
CA LEU A 197 1.22 4.46 2.44
C LEU A 197 1.36 5.96 2.76
N TYR A 198 2.56 6.38 3.14
CA TYR A 198 2.85 7.78 3.42
C TYR A 198 2.76 8.66 2.17
N GLN A 199 3.37 8.22 1.04
CA GLN A 199 3.27 8.96 -0.22
C GLN A 199 1.84 9.01 -0.74
N PHE A 200 1.10 7.89 -0.65
CA PHE A 200 -0.32 7.86 -0.97
C PHE A 200 -1.10 8.90 -0.16
N ARG A 201 -0.89 8.95 1.17
CA ARG A 201 -1.55 9.95 2.01
C ARG A 201 -1.26 11.38 1.58
N GLU A 202 0.01 11.71 1.40
CA GLU A 202 0.41 13.08 1.05
C GLU A 202 -0.12 13.47 -0.33
N VAL A 203 0.10 12.66 -1.35
CA VAL A 203 -0.31 12.96 -2.73
C VAL A 203 -1.82 12.85 -2.90
N CYS A 204 -2.39 11.69 -2.57
CA CYS A 204 -3.76 11.35 -2.94
C CYS A 204 -4.80 11.93 -1.97
N LEU A 205 -4.47 12.10 -0.68
CA LEU A 205 -5.41 12.60 0.33
C LEU A 205 -5.20 14.06 0.69
N ARG A 206 -3.95 14.56 0.64
CA ARG A 206 -3.60 15.93 1.03
C ARG A 206 -3.20 16.84 -0.14
N GLY A 207 -3.02 16.29 -1.34
CA GLY A 207 -2.59 17.05 -2.52
C GLY A 207 -1.16 17.59 -2.41
N GLN A 208 -0.32 16.99 -1.57
CA GLN A 208 1.07 17.38 -1.35
C GLN A 208 2.01 16.48 -2.19
N PRO A 209 2.92 17.04 -3.00
CA PRO A 209 3.80 16.27 -3.89
C PRO A 209 5.01 15.68 -3.13
N THR A 210 4.76 14.97 -2.04
CA THR A 210 5.81 14.46 -1.14
C THR A 210 6.55 13.27 -1.76
N ARG A 211 7.88 13.32 -1.71
CA ARG A 211 8.79 12.25 -2.18
C ARG A 211 9.19 11.35 -1.02
N VAL A 212 9.41 10.06 -1.27
CA VAL A 212 9.71 9.07 -0.21
C VAL A 212 10.95 8.22 -0.45
N ALA A 213 11.58 8.32 -1.62
CA ALA A 213 12.77 7.53 -1.97
C ALA A 213 13.97 7.74 -1.04
N HIS A 214 14.02 8.86 -0.31
CA HIS A 214 15.09 9.17 0.63
C HIS A 214 14.90 8.54 2.02
N PHE A 215 13.75 7.92 2.32
CA PHE A 215 13.56 7.23 3.60
C PHE A 215 14.20 5.84 3.58
N ASP A 216 14.81 5.46 4.70
CA ASP A 216 15.47 4.17 4.81
C ASP A 216 14.53 3.05 5.27
N GLN A 217 15.00 1.82 5.06
CA GLN A 217 14.35 0.59 5.47
C GLN A 217 14.96 0.07 6.78
N PRO A 218 14.16 -0.49 7.70
CA PRO A 218 14.69 -1.11 8.90
C PRO A 218 15.56 -2.32 8.55
N ARG A 219 16.53 -2.66 9.42
CA ARG A 219 17.48 -3.77 9.20
C ARG A 219 16.85 -5.11 8.84
N PHE A 220 15.66 -5.42 9.37
CA PHE A 220 14.97 -6.67 9.08
C PHE A 220 14.38 -6.75 7.66
N ALA A 221 14.27 -5.62 6.95
CA ALA A 221 13.79 -5.55 5.58
C ALA A 221 14.92 -5.68 4.53
N TRP A 222 16.18 -5.87 4.97
CA TRP A 222 17.34 -5.94 4.08
C TRP A 222 17.61 -7.35 3.52
N LYS A 223 16.82 -8.36 3.93
CA LYS A 223 17.01 -9.76 3.57
C LYS A 223 15.81 -10.29 2.81
#